data_AF-A0A4U1ZH00-F1
#
_entry.id   AF-A0A4U1ZH00-F1
#
_cell.length_a   1.000
_cell.length_b   1.000
_cell.length_c   1.000
_cell.angle_alpha   90.00
_cell.angle_beta   90.00
_cell.angle_gamma   90.00
#
_symmetry.space_group_name_H-M   'P 1'
#
loop_
_entity.id
_entity.type
_entity.pdbx_description
1 polymer ?
#
loop_
_entity_poly.entity_id
_entity_poly.type
_entity_poly.pdbx_seq_one_letter_code
_entity_poly.pdbx_strand_id
1 'polypeptide(L)'
;MMILSFNRAQYFHQNLTDKHQLCAFALGIEQPSVYTLIGNQRVMALSSLSEQNRLEAIAEQCYKRFMEEPRLHSVLNEYADNILNSEMAVLHDVRLHAQYAGLPLAKYYSALKQTDGHWDRTTIWEKHLQWCQALSLSLYEHYQDPRSDICYGEKAVIVDKPHNRQCYSYTTIKTPVSFELNQYHYSQRPWQWNDSLG
;
A
#
# COMPACT_ATOMS: atom_id res chain seq x y z
N MET A 1 15.46 -15.11 -2.56
CA MET A 1 16.01 -13.77 -2.86
C MET A 1 16.02 -12.94 -1.57
N MET A 2 17.04 -12.11 -1.38
CA MET A 2 17.36 -11.38 -0.15
C MET A 2 17.53 -9.88 -0.47
N ILE A 3 17.12 -9.05 0.50
CA ILE A 3 17.19 -7.58 0.65
C ILE A 3 15.99 -6.77 0.12
N LEU A 4 15.30 -6.23 1.14
CA LEU A 4 14.05 -5.47 1.21
C LEU A 4 14.35 -3.97 1.12
N SER A 5 14.75 -3.49 -0.05
CA SER A 5 14.75 -2.05 -0.32
C SER A 5 13.72 -1.77 -1.41
N PHE A 6 12.67 -1.01 -1.15
CA PHE A 6 11.66 -0.68 -2.17
C PHE A 6 12.06 0.58 -2.96
N ASN A 7 13.31 0.59 -3.39
CA ASN A 7 13.91 1.64 -4.22
C ASN A 7 13.92 1.30 -5.72
N ARG A 8 13.38 0.13 -6.10
CA ARG A 8 13.27 -0.33 -7.49
C ARG A 8 11.87 -0.85 -7.76
N ALA A 9 11.34 -0.53 -8.95
CA ALA A 9 10.04 -0.98 -9.41
C ALA A 9 9.83 -2.50 -9.23
N GLN A 10 10.84 -3.30 -9.54
CA GLN A 10 10.76 -4.76 -9.51
C GLN A 10 10.39 -5.33 -8.13
N TYR A 11 10.79 -4.68 -7.03
CA TYR A 11 10.45 -5.15 -5.69
C TYR A 11 8.96 -4.93 -5.39
N PHE A 12 8.39 -3.82 -5.84
CA PHE A 12 6.93 -3.60 -5.73
C PHE A 12 6.13 -4.59 -6.57
N HIS A 13 6.62 -4.93 -7.77
CA HIS A 13 5.97 -5.97 -8.57
C HIS A 13 6.04 -7.35 -7.90
N GLN A 14 7.09 -7.65 -7.13
CA GLN A 14 7.19 -8.90 -6.37
C GLN A 14 6.18 -8.99 -5.22
N ASN A 15 5.85 -7.87 -4.56
CA ASN A 15 4.81 -7.80 -3.53
C ASN A 15 3.44 -8.28 -4.03
N LEU A 16 3.20 -8.24 -5.35
CA LEU A 16 1.93 -8.68 -5.92
C LEU A 16 1.71 -10.18 -5.75
N THR A 17 2.77 -10.98 -5.63
CA THR A 17 2.66 -12.45 -5.53
C THR A 17 3.40 -13.06 -4.34
N ASP A 18 4.32 -12.32 -3.71
CA ASP A 18 5.10 -12.79 -2.57
C ASP A 18 4.53 -12.21 -1.26
N LYS A 19 3.76 -13.04 -0.53
CA LYS A 19 3.12 -12.65 0.74
C LYS A 19 4.14 -12.19 1.80
N HIS A 20 5.35 -12.74 1.81
CA HIS A 20 6.38 -12.33 2.76
C HIS A 20 6.87 -10.91 2.47
N GLN A 21 7.10 -10.59 1.19
CA GLN A 21 7.51 -9.24 0.80
C GLN A 21 6.39 -8.23 1.01
N LEU A 22 5.14 -8.60 0.69
CA LEU A 22 3.98 -7.75 0.94
C LEU A 22 3.82 -7.43 2.43
N CYS A 23 3.92 -8.42 3.31
CA CYS A 23 3.89 -8.20 4.76
C CYS A 23 5.01 -7.27 5.23
N ALA A 24 6.23 -7.48 4.75
CA ALA A 24 7.36 -6.63 5.11
C ALA A 24 7.17 -5.18 4.62
N PHE A 25 6.64 -5.00 3.41
CA PHE A 25 6.27 -3.70 2.87
C PHE A 25 5.20 -3.00 3.73
N ALA A 26 4.13 -3.71 4.06
CA ALA A 26 3.03 -3.22 4.90
C ALA A 26 3.50 -2.82 6.31
N LEU A 27 4.44 -3.58 6.89
CA LEU A 27 5.09 -3.25 8.15
C LEU A 27 6.06 -2.05 8.05
N GLY A 28 6.26 -1.48 6.85
CA GLY A 28 7.12 -0.32 6.65
C GLY A 28 8.60 -0.62 6.86
N ILE A 29 9.07 -1.80 6.41
CA ILE A 29 10.46 -2.25 6.60
C ILE A 29 11.53 -1.31 6.01
N GLU A 30 11.16 -0.36 5.14
CA GLU A 30 12.08 0.71 4.71
C GLU A 30 12.48 1.65 5.84
N GLN A 31 11.70 1.71 6.91
CA GLN A 31 12.06 2.49 8.08
C GLN A 31 13.20 1.78 8.83
N PRO A 32 14.38 2.42 9.06
CA PRO A 32 15.55 1.73 9.61
C PRO A 32 15.31 1.05 10.96
N SER A 33 14.45 1.62 11.82
CA SER A 33 14.07 1.00 13.09
C SER A 33 13.28 -0.29 12.90
N VAL A 34 12.40 -0.36 11.89
CA VAL A 34 11.66 -1.58 11.55
C VAL A 34 12.60 -2.60 10.91
N TYR A 35 13.46 -2.17 9.98
CA TYR A 35 14.47 -3.04 9.38
C TYR A 35 15.37 -3.68 10.44
N THR A 36 15.78 -2.92 11.46
CA THR A 36 16.62 -3.44 12.56
C THR A 36 15.86 -4.46 13.41
N LEU A 37 14.54 -4.29 13.57
CA LEU A 37 13.69 -5.17 14.36
C LEU A 37 13.37 -6.49 13.65
N ILE A 38 12.99 -6.42 12.38
CA ILE A 38 12.55 -7.59 11.58
C ILE A 38 13.74 -8.24 10.84
N GLY A 39 14.74 -7.43 10.49
CA GLY A 39 15.93 -7.86 9.76
C GLY A 39 15.60 -8.51 8.43
N ASN A 40 16.37 -9.53 8.08
CA ASN A 40 16.14 -10.42 6.92
C ASN A 40 15.33 -11.66 7.31
N GLN A 41 14.69 -11.69 8.48
CA GLN A 41 13.97 -12.88 8.93
C GLN A 41 12.73 -13.07 8.05
N ARG A 42 12.64 -14.22 7.37
CA ARG A 42 11.46 -14.62 6.59
C ARG A 42 10.24 -14.97 7.46
N VAL A 43 10.38 -14.88 8.78
CA VAL A 43 9.36 -15.30 9.72
C VAL A 43 8.27 -14.23 9.74
N MET A 44 7.09 -14.56 9.18
CA MET A 44 5.94 -13.64 9.05
C MET A 44 5.32 -13.20 10.39
N ALA A 45 5.84 -13.66 11.51
CA ALA A 45 5.34 -13.36 12.83
C ALA A 45 6.50 -12.86 13.67
N LEU A 46 6.37 -11.65 14.20
CA LEU A 46 7.13 -11.22 15.36
C LEU A 46 6.82 -12.24 16.47
N SER A 47 7.78 -13.11 16.70
CA SER A 47 7.60 -14.35 17.47
C SER A 47 7.44 -14.10 18.96
N SER A 48 7.81 -12.90 19.41
CA SER A 48 7.68 -12.48 20.81
C SER A 48 6.79 -11.25 20.97
N LEU A 49 6.08 -11.21 22.10
CA LEU A 49 5.34 -10.02 22.54
C LEU A 49 6.24 -8.77 22.64
N SER A 50 7.51 -8.96 23.02
CA SER A 50 8.51 -7.87 23.07
C SER A 50 8.73 -7.23 21.71
N GLU A 51 8.88 -8.03 20.65
CA GLU A 51 9.03 -7.51 19.29
C GLU A 51 7.76 -6.80 18.81
N GLN A 52 6.59 -7.36 19.09
CA GLN A 52 5.30 -6.75 18.75
C GLN A 52 5.15 -5.37 19.43
N ASN A 53 5.46 -5.27 20.72
CA ASN A 53 5.44 -4.00 21.45
C ASN A 53 6.44 -2.99 20.89
N ARG A 54 7.63 -3.44 20.46
CA ARG A 54 8.62 -2.56 19.82
C ARG A 54 8.14 -2.05 18.47
N LEU A 55 7.51 -2.91 17.66
CA LEU A 55 6.93 -2.50 16.38
C LEU A 55 5.81 -1.47 16.60
N GLU A 56 4.94 -1.70 17.58
CA GLU A 56 3.87 -0.76 17.93
C GLU A 56 4.43 0.60 18.36
N ALA A 57 5.50 0.62 19.17
CA ALA A 57 6.18 1.86 19.55
C ALA A 57 6.77 2.62 18.35
N ILE A 58 7.35 1.90 17.37
CA ILE A 58 7.84 2.51 16.13
C ILE A 58 6.67 3.08 15.32
N ALA A 59 5.57 2.33 15.21
CA ALA A 59 4.37 2.75 14.49
C ALA A 59 3.76 4.03 15.12
N GLU A 60 3.67 4.08 16.45
CA GLU A 60 3.23 5.26 17.19
C GLU A 60 4.15 6.47 16.96
N GLN A 61 5.47 6.26 16.95
CA GLN A 61 6.43 7.34 16.69
C GLN A 61 6.26 7.90 15.27
N CYS A 62 6.14 7.04 14.27
CA CYS A 62 5.88 7.44 12.88
C CYS A 62 4.55 8.22 12.79
N TYR A 63 3.48 7.69 13.39
CA TYR A 63 2.18 8.33 13.43
C TYR A 63 2.25 9.74 14.04
N LYS A 64 2.79 9.88 15.26
CA LYS A 64 2.90 11.20 15.93
C LYS A 64 3.65 12.21 15.08
N ARG A 65 4.80 11.81 14.52
CA ARG A 65 5.60 12.66 13.62
C ARG A 65 4.82 13.08 12.38
N PHE A 66 4.10 12.16 11.75
CA PHE A 66 3.35 12.44 10.52
C PHE A 66 2.08 13.27 10.77
N MET A 67 1.50 13.19 11.97
CA MET A 67 0.38 14.06 12.38
C MET A 67 0.78 15.54 12.53
N GLU A 68 2.08 15.84 12.72
CA GLU A 68 2.59 17.21 12.75
C GLU A 68 2.63 17.86 11.36
N GLU A 69 2.64 17.07 10.28
CA GLU A 69 2.60 17.57 8.91
C GLU A 69 1.16 17.55 8.37
N PRO A 70 0.55 18.69 7.98
CA PRO A 70 -0.85 18.74 7.56
C PRO A 70 -1.21 17.79 6.42
N ARG A 71 -0.29 17.59 5.46
CA ARG A 71 -0.54 16.75 4.29
C ARG A 71 -0.59 15.26 4.66
N LEU A 72 0.33 14.81 5.50
CA LEU A 72 0.35 13.44 6.01
C LEU A 72 -0.76 13.18 7.01
N HIS A 73 -1.11 14.15 7.85
CA HIS A 73 -2.29 14.07 8.72
C HIS A 73 -3.55 13.77 7.91
N SER A 74 -3.80 14.51 6.82
CA SER A 74 -4.94 14.25 5.94
C SER A 74 -4.91 12.82 5.37
N VAL A 75 -3.75 12.35 4.92
CA VAL A 75 -3.56 11.00 4.37
C VAL A 75 -3.82 9.91 5.42
N LEU A 76 -3.38 10.10 6.65
CA LEU A 76 -3.57 9.14 7.74
C LEU A 76 -5.04 9.03 8.15
N ASN A 77 -5.76 10.15 8.21
CA ASN A 77 -7.20 10.16 8.50
C ASN A 77 -7.99 9.56 7.35
N GLU A 78 -7.73 10.01 6.11
CA GLU A 78 -8.43 9.50 4.93
C GLU A 78 -8.23 7.98 4.76
N TYR A 79 -7.02 7.48 5.01
CA TYR A 79 -6.75 6.05 5.00
C TYR A 79 -7.57 5.30 6.06
N ALA A 80 -7.58 5.81 7.28
CA ALA A 80 -8.26 5.16 8.41
C ALA A 80 -9.79 5.24 8.28
N ASP A 81 -10.34 6.30 7.69
CA ASP A 81 -11.77 6.37 7.32
C ASP A 81 -12.11 5.34 6.23
N ASN A 82 -11.27 5.24 5.19
CA ASN A 82 -11.54 4.40 4.03
C ASN A 82 -11.45 2.91 4.31
N ILE A 83 -10.50 2.48 5.15
CA ILE A 83 -10.37 1.07 5.53
C ILE A 83 -11.60 0.57 6.30
N LEU A 84 -12.30 1.47 7.00
CA LEU A 84 -13.49 1.16 7.80
C LEU A 84 -14.79 1.24 7.00
N ASN A 85 -14.89 2.20 6.08
CA ASN A 85 -16.21 2.64 5.59
C ASN A 85 -16.47 2.49 4.09
N SER A 86 -15.51 2.16 3.22
CA SER A 86 -15.71 2.42 1.78
C SER A 86 -15.41 1.28 0.83
N GLU A 87 -16.45 0.89 0.07
CA GLU A 87 -16.35 0.01 -1.08
C GLU A 87 -15.81 0.68 -2.36
N MET A 88 -15.70 2.02 -2.39
CA MET A 88 -15.31 2.79 -3.60
C MET A 88 -14.23 3.84 -3.35
N ALA A 89 -13.61 3.86 -2.17
CA ALA A 89 -12.55 4.82 -1.88
C ALA A 89 -11.29 4.55 -2.70
N VAL A 90 -10.66 5.63 -3.14
CA VAL A 90 -9.34 5.62 -3.77
C VAL A 90 -8.47 6.67 -3.10
N LEU A 91 -7.16 6.39 -3.01
CA LEU A 91 -6.17 7.27 -2.43
C LEU A 91 -5.20 7.75 -3.50
N HIS A 92 -4.81 9.02 -3.40
CA HIS A 92 -3.94 9.73 -4.35
C HIS A 92 -2.55 10.02 -3.77
N ASP A 93 -2.11 9.21 -2.80
CA ASP A 93 -0.89 9.47 -2.02
C ASP A 93 0.34 8.64 -2.42
N VAL A 94 0.31 7.99 -3.59
CA VAL A 94 1.39 7.14 -4.11
C VAL A 94 2.76 7.84 -4.03
N ARG A 95 2.83 9.13 -4.38
CA ARG A 95 4.08 9.92 -4.34
C ARG A 95 4.62 10.15 -2.93
N LEU A 96 3.76 10.17 -1.92
CA LEU A 96 4.17 10.34 -0.52
C LEU A 96 4.85 9.09 0.01
N HIS A 97 4.43 7.89 -0.43
CA HIS A 97 5.13 6.64 -0.05
C HIS A 97 6.56 6.57 -0.57
N ALA A 98 6.87 7.24 -1.69
CA ALA A 98 8.24 7.36 -2.16
C ALA A 98 9.12 8.32 -1.33
N GLN A 99 8.50 9.18 -0.51
CA GLN A 99 9.18 10.23 0.27
C GLN A 99 9.27 9.90 1.76
N TYR A 100 8.29 9.18 2.30
CA TYR A 100 8.14 8.96 3.72
C TYR A 100 8.19 7.47 4.05
N ALA A 101 9.40 7.00 4.35
CA ALA A 101 9.61 5.66 4.87
C ALA A 101 8.76 5.45 6.14
N GLY A 102 8.06 4.32 6.21
CA GLY A 102 7.17 3.99 7.33
C GLY A 102 5.74 4.53 7.20
N LEU A 103 5.38 5.22 6.11
CA LEU A 103 3.99 5.63 5.86
C LEU A 103 3.00 4.45 5.82
N PRO A 104 3.32 3.28 5.24
CA PRO A 104 2.46 2.09 5.35
C PRO A 104 2.18 1.70 6.82
N LEU A 105 3.22 1.66 7.65
CA LEU A 105 3.09 1.31 9.07
C LEU A 105 2.26 2.34 9.84
N ALA A 106 2.49 3.63 9.60
CA ALA A 106 1.74 4.70 10.24
C ALA A 106 0.25 4.67 9.86
N LYS A 107 -0.07 4.35 8.60
CA LYS A 107 -1.43 4.15 8.11
C LYS A 107 -2.13 3.00 8.83
N TYR A 108 -1.46 1.86 8.99
CA TYR A 108 -1.99 0.74 9.78
C TYR A 108 -2.28 1.15 11.23
N TYR A 109 -1.34 1.85 11.87
CA TYR A 109 -1.52 2.34 13.24
C TYR A 109 -2.67 3.35 13.36
N SER A 110 -2.81 4.25 12.39
CA SER A 110 -3.93 5.21 12.33
C SER A 110 -5.28 4.50 12.32
N ALA A 111 -5.43 3.47 11.48
CA ALA A 111 -6.62 2.64 11.42
C ALA A 111 -6.92 1.93 12.76
N LEU A 112 -5.89 1.34 13.38
CA LEU A 112 -6.02 0.73 14.71
C LEU A 112 -6.48 1.74 15.78
N LYS A 113 -5.93 2.96 15.76
CA LYS A 113 -6.31 4.02 16.71
C LYS A 113 -7.74 4.49 16.52
N GLN A 114 -8.19 4.67 15.28
CA GLN A 114 -9.54 5.14 15.01
C GLN A 114 -10.62 4.13 15.42
N THR A 115 -10.31 2.84 15.39
CA THR A 115 -11.26 1.80 15.78
C THR A 115 -11.39 1.61 17.29
N ASP A 116 -10.49 2.17 18.10
CA ASP A 116 -10.43 2.04 19.57
C ASP A 116 -10.67 0.61 20.10
N GLY A 117 -10.22 -0.41 19.35
CA GLY A 117 -10.40 -1.82 19.70
C GLY A 117 -11.80 -2.41 19.46
N HIS A 118 -12.72 -1.64 18.86
CA HIS A 118 -14.05 -2.13 18.47
C HIS A 118 -14.02 -3.06 17.25
N TRP A 119 -12.94 -3.03 16.49
CA TRP A 119 -12.72 -3.88 15.33
C TRP A 119 -11.64 -4.92 15.60
N ASP A 120 -11.82 -6.10 15.02
CA ASP A 120 -10.82 -7.15 15.05
C ASP A 120 -9.55 -6.71 14.32
N ARG A 121 -8.41 -6.79 15.03
CA ARG A 121 -7.09 -6.41 14.52
C ARG A 121 -6.69 -7.24 13.30
N THR A 122 -7.14 -8.50 13.23
CA THR A 122 -6.89 -9.39 12.09
C THR A 122 -7.58 -8.86 10.84
N THR A 123 -8.85 -8.49 10.96
CA THR A 123 -9.62 -7.86 9.88
C THR A 123 -8.96 -6.57 9.36
N ILE A 124 -8.52 -5.68 10.25
CA ILE A 124 -7.82 -4.45 9.86
C ILE A 124 -6.51 -4.77 9.14
N TRP A 125 -5.76 -5.76 9.63
CA TRP A 125 -4.50 -6.19 9.02
C TRP A 125 -4.70 -6.78 7.62
N GLU A 126 -5.70 -7.63 7.42
CA GLU A 126 -6.01 -8.21 6.10
C GLU A 126 -6.41 -7.15 5.09
N LYS A 127 -7.28 -6.21 5.48
CA LYS A 127 -7.60 -5.04 4.63
C LYS A 127 -6.34 -4.23 4.35
N HIS A 128 -5.52 -3.97 5.36
CA HIS A 128 -4.28 -3.22 5.18
C HIS A 128 -3.33 -3.89 4.17
N LEU A 129 -3.22 -5.21 4.19
CA LEU A 129 -2.44 -5.97 3.20
C LEU A 129 -2.99 -5.84 1.78
N GLN A 130 -4.31 -5.92 1.59
CA GLN A 130 -4.95 -5.72 0.28
C GLN A 130 -4.67 -4.32 -0.28
N TRP A 131 -4.80 -3.29 0.57
CA TRP A 131 -4.48 -1.91 0.20
C TRP A 131 -2.98 -1.73 -0.11
N CYS A 132 -2.10 -2.39 0.64
CA CYS A 132 -0.65 -2.37 0.36
C CYS A 132 -0.29 -3.11 -0.93
N GLN A 133 -1.09 -4.10 -1.33
CA GLN A 133 -0.91 -4.80 -2.60
C GLN A 133 -1.29 -3.90 -3.77
N ALA A 134 -2.43 -3.21 -3.68
CA ALA A 134 -2.84 -2.19 -4.64
C ALA A 134 -1.80 -1.05 -4.72
N LEU A 135 -1.34 -0.55 -3.58
CA LEU A 135 -0.27 0.45 -3.50
C LEU A 135 1.04 -0.05 -4.14
N SER A 136 1.38 -1.33 -4.00
CA SER A 136 2.58 -1.89 -4.64
C SER A 136 2.48 -1.84 -6.16
N LEU A 137 1.32 -2.16 -6.74
CA LEU A 137 1.12 -1.99 -8.19
C LEU A 137 1.22 -0.52 -8.60
N SER A 138 0.64 0.39 -7.82
CA SER A 138 0.73 1.82 -8.06
C SER A 138 2.16 2.35 -8.01
N LEU A 139 2.97 1.91 -7.05
CA LEU A 139 4.38 2.27 -6.95
C LEU A 139 5.18 1.66 -8.11
N TYR A 140 4.91 0.41 -8.51
CA TYR A 140 5.51 -0.17 -9.70
C TYR A 140 5.29 0.71 -10.94
N GLU A 141 4.04 1.09 -11.23
CA GLU A 141 3.70 1.96 -12.37
C GLU A 141 4.28 3.37 -12.22
N HIS A 142 4.31 3.93 -11.01
CA HIS A 142 4.94 5.22 -10.73
C HIS A 142 6.43 5.22 -11.09
N TYR A 143 7.16 4.16 -10.74
CA TYR A 143 8.57 4.04 -11.07
C TYR A 143 8.83 3.76 -12.56
N GLN A 144 7.87 3.18 -13.30
CA GLN A 144 7.97 3.06 -14.76
C GLN A 144 7.76 4.42 -15.44
N ASP A 145 6.81 5.21 -14.95
CA ASP A 145 6.49 6.52 -15.51
C ASP A 145 6.02 7.51 -14.44
N PRO A 146 6.94 8.30 -13.86
CA PRO A 146 6.62 9.23 -12.77
C PRO A 146 5.66 10.37 -13.15
N ARG A 147 5.41 10.57 -14.45
CA ARG A 147 4.48 11.59 -14.96
C ARG A 147 3.02 11.14 -14.91
N SER A 148 2.77 9.86 -14.63
CA SER A 148 1.43 9.31 -14.47
C SER A 148 0.74 9.90 -13.24
N ASP A 149 -0.57 10.08 -13.34
CA ASP A 149 -1.44 10.27 -12.18
C ASP A 149 -1.98 8.90 -11.78
N ILE A 150 -1.80 8.52 -10.50
CA ILE A 150 -2.08 7.16 -10.04
C ILE A 150 -2.86 7.24 -8.74
N CYS A 151 -3.99 6.54 -8.71
CA CYS A 151 -4.74 6.30 -7.48
C CYS A 151 -5.01 4.81 -7.28
N TYR A 152 -5.25 4.45 -6.03
CA TYR A 152 -5.44 3.06 -5.64
C TYR A 152 -6.48 2.93 -4.55
N GLY A 153 -7.26 1.86 -4.61
CA GLY A 153 -8.22 1.48 -3.60
C GLY A 153 -8.31 -0.04 -3.50
N GLU A 154 -9.25 -0.51 -2.69
CA GLU A 154 -9.45 -1.94 -2.46
C GLU A 154 -9.81 -2.70 -3.76
N LYS A 155 -10.62 -2.08 -4.63
CA LYS A 155 -11.19 -2.74 -5.82
C LYS A 155 -10.57 -2.29 -7.15
N ALA A 156 -9.73 -1.25 -7.14
CA ALA A 156 -9.16 -0.71 -8.37
C ALA A 156 -7.82 0.00 -8.16
N VAL A 157 -6.93 -0.11 -9.15
CA VAL A 157 -5.78 0.79 -9.34
C VAL A 157 -5.94 1.48 -10.68
N ILE A 158 -5.96 2.81 -10.68
CA ILE A 158 -6.10 3.61 -11.89
C ILE A 158 -4.77 4.31 -12.17
N VAL A 159 -4.28 4.15 -13.39
CA VAL A 159 -3.03 4.74 -13.89
C VAL A 159 -3.37 5.56 -15.12
N ASP A 160 -3.42 6.87 -14.93
CA ASP A 160 -3.66 7.82 -16.00
C ASP A 160 -2.34 8.39 -16.55
N LYS A 161 -2.12 8.25 -17.85
CA LYS A 161 -0.93 8.69 -18.58
C LYS A 161 -1.33 9.76 -19.62
N PRO A 162 -1.61 11.00 -19.18
CA PRO A 162 -2.13 12.07 -20.05
C PRO A 162 -1.22 12.41 -21.22
N HIS A 163 0.08 12.32 -21.01
CA HIS A 163 1.08 12.61 -22.04
C HIS A 163 1.12 11.56 -23.18
N ASN A 164 0.63 10.34 -22.93
CA ASN A 164 0.48 9.29 -23.94
C ASN A 164 -0.99 9.05 -24.32
N ARG A 165 -1.92 9.79 -23.71
CA ARG A 165 -3.37 9.63 -23.86
C ARG A 165 -3.84 8.20 -23.58
N GLN A 166 -3.37 7.63 -22.48
CA GLN A 166 -3.68 6.26 -22.07
C GLN A 166 -4.16 6.23 -20.62
N CYS A 167 -5.20 5.48 -20.33
CA CYS A 167 -5.65 5.21 -18.97
C CYS A 167 -5.82 3.70 -18.79
N TYR A 168 -5.20 3.19 -17.72
CA TYR A 168 -5.29 1.79 -17.33
C TYR A 168 -6.05 1.69 -16.01
N SER A 169 -7.04 0.82 -15.95
CA SER A 169 -7.75 0.47 -14.71
C SER A 169 -7.55 -1.01 -14.43
N TYR A 170 -6.81 -1.34 -13.38
CA TYR A 170 -6.62 -2.70 -12.92
C TYR A 170 -7.70 -3.04 -11.90
N THR A 171 -8.47 -4.10 -12.14
CA THR A 171 -9.60 -4.51 -11.28
C THR A 171 -9.77 -6.03 -11.26
N THR A 172 -10.80 -6.54 -10.58
CA THR A 172 -11.16 -7.96 -10.48
C THR A 172 -11.71 -8.61 -11.77
N ILE A 173 -11.69 -7.91 -12.91
CA ILE A 173 -12.17 -8.48 -14.17
C ILE A 173 -11.26 -9.61 -14.63
N LYS A 174 -11.77 -10.55 -15.42
CA LYS A 174 -10.96 -11.68 -15.97
C LYS A 174 -10.48 -11.42 -17.39
N THR A 175 -11.32 -10.78 -18.20
CA THR A 175 -11.05 -10.52 -19.61
C THR A 175 -10.84 -9.03 -19.80
N PRO A 176 -9.65 -8.60 -20.28
CA PRO A 176 -9.40 -7.19 -20.54
C PRO A 176 -10.44 -6.60 -21.51
N VAL A 177 -10.84 -5.36 -21.24
CA VAL A 177 -11.72 -4.57 -22.12
C VAL A 177 -10.98 -3.30 -22.47
N SER A 178 -10.99 -2.91 -23.75
CA SER A 178 -10.35 -1.67 -24.18
C SER A 178 -11.20 -0.94 -25.20
N PHE A 179 -11.18 0.38 -25.15
CA PHE A 179 -11.93 1.25 -26.05
C PHE A 179 -11.22 2.59 -26.23
N GLU A 180 -11.51 3.24 -27.35
CA GLU A 180 -11.04 4.59 -27.64
C GLU A 180 -12.17 5.58 -27.36
N LEU A 181 -11.87 6.66 -26.64
CA LEU A 181 -12.79 7.76 -26.42
C LEU A 181 -12.02 9.07 -26.47
N ASN A 182 -12.44 10.01 -27.33
CA ASN A 182 -11.83 11.34 -27.46
C ASN A 182 -10.30 11.32 -27.68
N GLN A 183 -9.81 10.43 -28.55
CA GLN A 183 -8.37 10.24 -28.82
C GLN A 183 -7.57 9.72 -27.61
N TYR A 184 -8.26 9.13 -26.64
CA TYR A 184 -7.71 8.55 -25.43
C TYR A 184 -8.00 7.05 -25.41
N HIS A 185 -6.96 6.26 -25.17
CA HIS A 185 -7.04 4.80 -25.08
C HIS A 185 -7.33 4.40 -23.63
N TYR A 186 -8.47 3.77 -23.41
CA TYR A 186 -8.86 3.23 -22.11
C TYR A 186 -8.75 1.71 -22.13
N SER A 187 -8.12 1.15 -21.10
CA SER A 187 -7.97 -0.30 -20.96
C SER A 187 -8.23 -0.72 -19.52
N GLN A 188 -9.32 -1.46 -19.32
CA GLN A 188 -9.56 -2.17 -18.08
C GLN A 188 -8.84 -3.52 -18.16
N ARG A 189 -8.05 -3.83 -17.13
CA ARG A 189 -7.18 -5.01 -17.06
C ARG A 189 -7.46 -5.81 -15.79
N PRO A 190 -7.25 -7.14 -15.81
CA PRO A 190 -7.27 -7.94 -14.61
C PRO A 190 -6.18 -7.48 -13.64
N TRP A 191 -6.36 -7.79 -12.35
CA TRP A 191 -5.27 -7.73 -11.39
C TRP A 191 -4.06 -8.53 -11.87
N GLN A 192 -2.87 -8.04 -11.51
CA GLN A 192 -1.61 -8.72 -11.80
C GLN A 192 -1.25 -9.76 -10.72
N TRP A 193 -2.19 -10.04 -9.82
CA TRP A 193 -2.09 -11.05 -8.78
C TRP A 193 -3.33 -11.93 -8.78
N ASN A 194 -3.19 -13.13 -8.22
CA ASN A 194 -4.31 -14.04 -8.03
C ASN A 194 -5.04 -13.72 -6.71
N ASP A 195 -6.34 -14.00 -6.65
CA ASP A 195 -7.16 -13.90 -5.43
C ASP A 195 -6.69 -14.82 -4.27
N SER A 196 -5.65 -15.62 -4.50
CA SER A 196 -5.12 -16.65 -3.59
C SER A 196 -4.27 -16.12 -2.43
N LEU A 197 -4.38 -14.84 -2.07
CA LEU A 197 -3.70 -14.30 -0.86
C LEU A 197 -4.56 -14.39 0.42
N GLY A 198 -5.79 -14.91 0.30
CA GLY A 198 -6.59 -15.40 1.43
C GLY A 198 -5.85 -16.45 2.24
#